data_AF-A0A9P5T6R4-F1
#
_entry.id   AF-A0A9P5T6R4-F1
#
_cell.length_a   1.000
_cell.length_b   1.000
_cell.length_c   1.000
_cell.angle_alpha   90.00
_cell.angle_beta   90.00
_cell.angle_gamma   90.00
#
_symmetry.space_group_name_H-M   'P 1'
#
loop_
_entity.id
_entity.type
_entity.pdbx_description
1 polymer ?
#
loop_
_entity_poly.entity_id
_entity_poly.type
_entity_poly.pdbx_seq_one_letter_code
_entity_poly.pdbx_strand_id
1 'polypeptide(L)'
;MRHFLASKTLQGTRSAVQLQYSRGRREVSKMDIISAGSDFDTIWLGKAICAGYFHQAARVEGIIAEFVNIRSGLLAHLHPTSALSGLGSMLY
;
A
#
# COMPACT_ATOMS: atom_id res chain seq x y z
N MET A 1 -14.11 -1.22 -23.20
CA MET A 1 -13.49 -1.22 -21.86
C MET A 1 -12.14 -1.90 -21.97
N ARG A 2 -11.02 -1.26 -21.57
CA ARG A 2 -9.67 -1.84 -21.77
C ARG A 2 -8.93 -2.23 -20.49
N HIS A 3 -9.26 -1.65 -19.33
CA HIS A 3 -8.45 -1.82 -18.10
C HIS A 3 -9.24 -2.10 -16.80
N PHE A 4 -10.57 -2.26 -16.86
CA PHE A 4 -11.41 -2.55 -15.68
C PHE A 4 -11.22 -1.58 -14.48
N LEU A 5 -10.87 -0.32 -14.73
CA LEU A 5 -10.66 0.70 -13.70
C LEU A 5 -11.91 1.56 -13.42
N ALA A 6 -12.16 1.87 -12.16
CA ALA A 6 -13.24 2.75 -11.73
C ALA A 6 -12.84 4.24 -11.89
N SER A 7 -13.31 4.88 -12.98
CA SER A 7 -12.94 6.26 -13.33
C SER A 7 -13.29 7.30 -12.27
N LYS A 8 -14.45 7.18 -11.61
CA LYS A 8 -14.89 8.10 -10.55
C LYS A 8 -13.98 8.05 -9.33
N THR A 9 -13.59 6.85 -8.91
CA THR A 9 -12.69 6.64 -7.78
C THR A 9 -11.32 7.26 -8.06
N LEU A 10 -10.77 7.04 -9.25
CA LEU A 10 -9.49 7.64 -9.66
C LEU A 10 -9.51 9.17 -9.63
N GLN A 11 -10.59 9.79 -10.11
CA GLN A 11 -10.74 11.24 -10.07
C GLN A 11 -10.83 11.76 -8.63
N GLY A 12 -11.58 11.07 -7.77
CA GLY A 12 -11.68 11.41 -6.34
C GLY A 12 -10.32 11.32 -5.63
N THR A 13 -9.59 10.21 -5.84
CA THR A 13 -8.26 10.01 -5.26
C THR A 13 -7.28 11.08 -5.74
N ARG A 14 -7.28 11.42 -7.04
CA ARG A 14 -6.43 12.49 -7.59
C ARG A 14 -6.68 13.82 -6.88
N SER A 15 -7.94 14.22 -6.74
CA SER A 15 -8.32 15.47 -6.08
C SER A 15 -7.94 15.48 -4.60
N ALA A 16 -8.14 14.37 -3.89
CA ALA A 16 -7.75 14.24 -2.49
C ALA A 16 -6.23 14.38 -2.31
N VAL A 17 -5.44 13.71 -3.14
CA VAL A 17 -3.98 13.78 -3.11
C VAL A 17 -3.48 15.20 -3.42
N GLN A 18 -4.04 15.86 -4.43
CA GLN A 18 -3.73 17.25 -4.77
C GLN A 18 -4.00 18.20 -3.58
N LEU A 19 -5.11 17.97 -2.86
CA LEU A 19 -5.48 18.74 -1.69
C LEU A 19 -4.54 18.52 -0.51
N GLN A 20 -4.12 17.28 -0.27
CA GLN A 20 -3.13 16.96 0.77
C GLN A 20 -1.79 17.65 0.47
N TYR A 21 -1.35 17.66 -0.79
CA TYR A 21 -0.15 18.38 -1.21
C TYR A 21 -0.28 19.90 -1.07
N SER A 22 -1.44 20.48 -1.42
CA SER A 22 -1.64 21.94 -1.39
C SER A 22 -1.86 22.46 0.02
N ARG A 23 -2.55 21.72 0.89
CA ARG A 23 -2.85 22.10 2.29
C ARG A 23 -1.74 21.72 3.28
N GLY A 24 -1.06 20.60 3.07
CA GLY A 24 -0.25 19.97 4.13
C GLY A 24 1.21 20.40 4.23
N ARG A 25 1.76 21.17 3.28
CA ARG A 25 3.22 21.15 3.08
C ARG A 25 3.98 22.47 2.95
N ARG A 26 3.30 23.63 2.88
CA ARG A 26 4.02 24.92 2.83
C ARG A 26 4.06 25.66 4.17
N GLU A 27 3.18 25.33 5.11
CA GLU A 27 3.00 26.14 6.31
C GLU A 27 3.53 25.48 7.60
N VAL A 28 3.66 24.14 7.63
CA VAL A 28 3.93 23.40 8.89
C VAL A 28 5.32 22.71 8.94
N SER A 29 5.91 22.33 7.80
CA SER A 29 7.26 21.72 7.79
C SER A 29 7.98 21.93 6.45
N LYS A 30 9.27 22.30 6.51
CA LYS A 30 10.18 22.49 5.35
C LYS A 30 10.64 21.14 4.77
N MET A 31 9.72 20.32 4.30
CA MET A 31 10.07 19.06 3.63
C MET A 31 10.03 19.26 2.12
N ASP A 32 11.00 18.72 1.38
CA ASP A 32 11.03 18.75 -0.09
C ASP A 32 10.25 17.57 -0.69
N ILE A 33 9.58 17.78 -1.84
CA ILE A 33 8.88 16.70 -2.55
C ILE A 33 9.97 16.09 -3.42
N ILE A 34 10.35 14.87 -3.09
CA ILE A 34 11.25 14.07 -3.89
C ILE A 34 10.46 12.91 -4.47
N SER A 35 10.60 12.67 -5.77
CA SER A 35 10.16 11.42 -6.37
C SER A 35 11.22 10.37 -6.09
N ALA A 36 10.82 9.18 -5.66
CA ALA A 36 11.63 8.01 -5.90
C ALA A 36 11.58 7.74 -7.43
N GLY A 37 12.72 7.40 -8.03
CA GLY A 37 12.79 7.05 -9.45
C GLY A 37 12.49 5.57 -9.68
N SER A 38 12.47 5.12 -10.94
CA SER A 38 11.96 3.81 -11.39
C SER A 38 12.52 2.58 -10.66
N ASP A 39 13.84 2.51 -10.43
CA ASP A 39 14.48 1.29 -9.91
C ASP A 39 14.60 1.28 -8.37
N PHE A 40 14.56 2.46 -7.76
CA PHE A 40 14.61 2.62 -6.31
C PHE A 40 13.21 2.74 -5.68
N ASP A 41 12.17 2.82 -6.52
CA ASP A 41 10.77 2.98 -6.12
C ASP A 41 10.33 1.87 -5.17
N THR A 42 10.62 0.60 -5.45
CA THR A 42 10.16 -0.51 -4.58
C THR A 42 10.78 -0.45 -3.19
N ILE A 43 12.05 -0.04 -3.08
CA ILE A 43 12.76 0.01 -1.79
C ILE A 43 12.35 1.25 -0.99
N TRP A 44 12.32 2.45 -1.60
CA TRP A 44 11.96 3.68 -0.89
C TRP A 44 10.47 3.75 -0.59
N LEU A 45 9.61 3.37 -1.52
CA LEU A 45 8.17 3.30 -1.29
C LEU A 45 7.85 2.24 -0.24
N GLY A 46 8.49 1.07 -0.32
CA GLY A 46 8.37 0.02 0.69
C GLY A 46 8.74 0.52 2.09
N LYS A 47 9.88 1.19 2.23
CA LYS A 47 10.30 1.81 3.51
C LYS A 47 9.32 2.87 3.99
N ALA A 48 8.81 3.74 3.10
CA ALA A 48 7.87 4.79 3.46
C ALA A 48 6.52 4.22 3.94
N ILE A 49 5.98 3.21 3.24
CA ILE A 49 4.75 2.52 3.64
C ILE A 49 4.98 1.80 4.97
N CYS A 50 6.09 1.07 5.13
CA CYS A 50 6.43 0.40 6.38
C CYS A 50 6.55 1.40 7.53
N ALA A 51 7.14 2.59 7.33
CA ALA A 51 7.25 3.59 8.38
C ALA A 51 5.89 4.12 8.87
N GLY A 52 4.90 4.28 7.98
CA GLY A 52 3.57 4.76 8.34
C GLY A 52 2.60 3.67 8.82
N TYR A 53 2.70 2.48 8.25
CA TYR A 53 1.76 1.36 8.45
C TYR A 53 2.36 0.17 9.19
N PHE A 54 3.49 0.32 9.90
CA PHE A 54 4.14 -0.77 10.64
C PHE A 54 3.21 -1.50 11.62
N HIS A 55 2.22 -0.80 12.20
CA HIS A 55 1.22 -1.39 13.08
C HIS A 55 0.27 -2.38 12.39
N GLN A 56 0.09 -2.25 11.07
CA GLN A 56 -0.77 -3.12 10.26
C GLN A 56 0.05 -4.21 9.54
N ALA A 57 1.32 -4.40 9.90
CA ALA A 57 2.16 -5.41 9.28
C ALA A 57 1.66 -6.84 9.60
N ALA A 58 1.65 -7.68 8.58
CA ALA A 58 1.32 -9.09 8.69
C ALA A 58 2.43 -9.94 8.06
N ARG A 59 2.67 -11.12 8.62
CA ARG A 59 3.59 -12.12 8.07
C ARG A 59 2.80 -13.27 7.44
N VAL A 60 3.32 -13.86 6.38
CA VAL A 60 2.78 -15.12 5.84
C VAL A 60 3.25 -16.26 6.71
N GLU A 61 2.33 -17.15 7.09
CA GLU A 61 2.57 -18.32 7.91
C GLU A 61 1.94 -19.56 7.24
N GLY A 62 2.66 -20.68 7.26
CA GLY A 62 2.22 -21.94 6.68
C GLY A 62 2.24 -22.02 5.14
N ILE A 63 1.78 -23.16 4.61
CA ILE A 63 1.75 -23.48 3.18
C ILE A 63 0.53 -22.83 2.49
N ILE A 64 -0.54 -22.58 3.26
CA ILE A 64 -1.85 -22.11 2.76
C ILE A 64 -1.90 -20.57 2.66
N ALA A 65 -0.74 -19.89 2.74
CA ALA A 65 -0.63 -18.44 2.71
C ALA A 65 -1.57 -17.72 3.70
N GLU A 66 -1.66 -18.25 4.92
CA GLU A 66 -2.36 -17.58 6.00
C GLU A 66 -1.53 -16.38 6.47
N PHE A 67 -2.16 -15.23 6.71
CA PHE A 67 -1.45 -14.05 7.21
C PHE A 67 -1.71 -13.91 8.70
N VAL A 68 -0.68 -13.57 9.46
CA VAL A 68 -0.80 -13.30 10.90
C VAL A 68 -0.31 -11.89 11.17
N ASN A 69 -1.11 -11.09 11.86
CA ASN A 69 -0.71 -9.76 12.27
C ASN A 69 0.47 -9.85 13.24
N ILE A 70 1.56 -9.14 12.94
CA ILE A 70 2.83 -9.25 13.68
C ILE A 70 2.71 -8.64 15.09
N ARG A 71 1.82 -7.65 15.27
CA ARG A 71 1.62 -6.97 16.55
C ARG A 71 0.68 -7.71 17.48
N SER A 72 -0.45 -8.19 16.96
CA SER A 72 -1.50 -8.82 17.80
C SER A 72 -1.48 -10.34 17.79
N GLY A 73 -0.77 -10.97 16.85
CA GLY A 73 -0.78 -12.42 16.65
C GLY A 73 -2.12 -12.96 16.12
N LEU A 74 -3.04 -12.07 15.75
CA LEU A 74 -4.34 -12.48 15.21
C LEU A 74 -4.21 -12.90 13.74
N LEU A 75 -4.96 -13.94 13.39
CA LEU A 75 -5.12 -14.36 11.99
C LEU A 75 -5.76 -13.23 11.18
N ALA A 76 -5.13 -12.91 10.06
CA ALA A 76 -5.58 -11.96 9.07
C ALA A 76 -5.86 -12.71 7.77
N HIS A 77 -7.10 -12.62 7.30
CA HIS A 77 -7.45 -13.16 5.98
C HIS A 77 -7.26 -12.09 4.93
N LEU A 78 -6.59 -12.46 3.85
CA LEU A 78 -6.44 -11.57 2.70
C LEU A 78 -7.78 -11.46 1.97
N HIS A 79 -8.26 -10.24 1.77
CA HIS A 79 -9.49 -10.02 1.01
C HIS A 79 -9.28 -10.43 -0.46
N PRO A 80 -10.25 -11.08 -1.14
CA PRO A 80 -10.09 -11.59 -2.51
C PRO A 80 -9.77 -10.52 -3.57
N THR A 81 -10.05 -9.25 -3.28
CA THR A 81 -9.69 -8.13 -4.16
C THR A 81 -8.24 -7.67 -4.02
N SER A 82 -7.47 -8.25 -3.10
CA SER A 82 -6.07 -7.89 -2.89
C SER A 82 -5.21 -8.41 -4.03
N ALA A 83 -4.20 -7.65 -4.45
CA ALA A 83 -3.30 -8.06 -5.54
C ALA A 83 -2.49 -9.34 -5.23
N LEU A 84 -2.27 -9.63 -3.94
CA LEU A 84 -1.60 -10.85 -3.47
C LEU A 84 -2.55 -12.07 -3.41
N SER A 85 -3.86 -11.88 -3.63
CA SER A 85 -4.83 -12.97 -3.60
C SER A 85 -4.56 -13.92 -4.77
N GLY A 86 -4.21 -15.17 -4.46
CA GLY A 86 -3.88 -16.20 -5.46
C GLY A 86 -2.38 -16.47 -5.67
N LEU A 87 -1.48 -15.69 -5.06
CA LEU A 87 -0.04 -15.95 -5.17
C LEU A 87 0.38 -17.24 -4.43
N GLY A 88 -0.32 -17.59 -3.34
CA GLY A 88 -0.06 -18.81 -2.55
C GLY A 88 -0.69 -20.09 -3.11
N SER A 89 -1.72 -19.98 -3.96
CA SER A 89 -2.36 -21.13 -4.61
C SER A 89 -1.63 -21.61 -5.87
N MET A 90 -0.59 -20.90 -6.30
CA MET A 90 0.16 -21.21 -7.53
C MET A 90 1.40 -22.10 -7.29
N LEU A 91 1.62 -22.53 -6.04
CA LEU A 91 2.74 -23.41 -5.64
C LEU A 91 2.31 -24.88 -5.46
N TYR A 92 1.22 -25.33 -6.10
CA TYR A 92 0.85 -26.74 -6.21
C TYR A 92 0.41 -27.10 -7.63
#